data_AF-A0A270NFS6-F1
#
_entry.id   AF-A0A270NFS6-F1
#
_cell.length_a   1.000
_cell.length_b   1.000
_cell.length_c   1.000
_cell.angle_alpha   90.00
_cell.angle_beta   90.00
_cell.angle_gamma   90.00
#
_symmetry.space_group_name_H-M   'P 1'
#
loop_
_entity.id
_entity.type
_entity.pdbx_description
1 polymer ?
#
loop_
_entity_poly.entity_id
_entity_poly.type
_entity_poly.pdbx_seq_one_letter_code
_entity_poly.pdbx_strand_id
1 'polypeptide(L)'
;MNSYQTYPIRRDAVLCSLAALPDGGLRVVLDDLRQADAPGQWKNHTFVTFKDYAAGELDPAMLPKEELEAFGHYVLVRLLAINGCLRDTDEGPDSDVPLTDQ
;
A
#
# COMPACT_ATOMS: atom_id res chain seq x y z
N MET A 1 -35.41 8.16 14.36
CA MET A 1 -34.07 8.16 14.98
C MET A 1 -33.11 7.63 13.94
N ASN A 2 -32.19 8.45 13.42
CA ASN A 2 -31.17 7.99 12.48
C ASN A 2 -30.17 7.14 13.25
N SER A 3 -30.15 5.84 12.98
CA SER A 3 -29.09 4.95 13.40
C SER A 3 -27.83 5.32 12.61
N TYR A 4 -26.97 6.15 13.20
CA TYR A 4 -25.61 6.32 12.70
C TYR A 4 -24.90 4.98 12.84
N GLN A 5 -24.83 4.25 11.73
CA GLN A 5 -24.07 3.02 11.65
C GLN A 5 -22.60 3.42 11.60
N THR A 6 -21.92 3.36 12.75
CA THR A 6 -20.50 3.69 12.85
C THR A 6 -19.73 2.62 12.07
N TYR A 7 -19.27 2.96 10.87
CA TYR A 7 -18.36 2.08 10.14
C TYR A 7 -17.09 1.84 10.97
N PRO A 8 -16.56 0.62 11.00
CA PRO A 8 -15.32 0.35 11.72
C PRO A 8 -14.19 1.18 11.11
N ILE A 9 -13.52 1.97 11.96
CA ILE A 9 -12.37 2.77 11.55
C ILE A 9 -11.22 1.79 11.24
N ARG A 10 -10.78 1.78 9.98
CA ARG A 10 -9.53 1.10 9.59
C ARG A 10 -8.36 1.85 10.25
N ARG A 11 -7.47 1.10 10.90
CA ARG A 11 -6.33 1.65 11.65
C ARG A 11 -5.03 1.54 10.87
N ASP A 12 -5.10 1.21 9.59
CA ASP A 12 -3.94 0.98 8.74
C ASP A 12 -3.80 2.13 7.74
N ALA A 13 -2.58 2.57 7.49
CA ALA A 13 -2.26 3.68 6.61
C ALA A 13 -0.99 3.39 5.81
N VAL A 14 -0.84 4.06 4.66
CA VAL A 14 0.41 4.11 3.90
C VAL A 14 1.01 5.50 4.06
N LEU A 15 2.17 5.59 4.68
CA LEU A 15 2.96 6.82 4.78
C LEU A 15 3.89 6.92 3.57
N CYS A 16 3.70 7.97 2.78
CA CYS A 16 4.61 8.32 1.69
C CYS A 16 5.63 9.34 2.20
N SER A 17 6.92 9.02 2.11
CA SER A 17 8.00 9.92 2.56
C SER A 17 9.17 9.95 1.58
N LEU A 18 10.04 10.96 1.74
CA LEU A 18 11.26 11.11 0.96
C LEU A 18 12.47 10.90 1.86
N ALA A 19 13.39 10.06 1.43
CA ALA A 19 14.71 9.93 2.04
C ALA A 19 15.77 10.53 1.11
N ALA A 20 16.60 11.42 1.65
CA ALA A 20 17.76 11.94 0.93
C ALA A 20 18.84 10.87 0.80
N LEU A 21 19.39 10.72 -0.40
CA LEU A 21 20.49 9.80 -0.70
C LEU A 21 21.84 10.54 -0.65
N PRO A 22 22.97 9.84 -0.39
CA PRO A 22 24.28 10.47 -0.28
C PRO A 22 24.76 11.20 -1.53
N ASP A 23 24.26 10.81 -2.71
CA ASP A 23 24.55 11.42 -4.00
C ASP A 23 23.66 12.64 -4.33
N GLY A 24 22.80 13.04 -3.40
CA GLY A 24 21.83 14.12 -3.60
C GLY A 24 20.53 13.68 -4.28
N GLY A 25 20.39 12.39 -4.58
CA GLY A 25 19.13 11.80 -5.04
C GLY A 25 18.07 11.74 -3.93
N LEU A 26 16.85 11.37 -4.33
CA LEU A 26 15.71 11.18 -3.44
C LEU A 26 15.11 9.79 -3.62
N ARG A 27 14.86 9.10 -2.52
CA ARG A 27 14.11 7.84 -2.49
C ARG A 27 12.70 8.09 -2.01
N VAL A 28 11.70 7.66 -2.79
CA VAL A 28 10.30 7.62 -2.36
C VAL A 28 10.06 6.32 -1.60
N VAL A 29 9.65 6.46 -0.34
CA VAL A 29 9.35 5.36 0.58
C VAL A 29 7.84 5.29 0.83
N LEU A 30 7.31 4.07 0.84
CA LEU A 30 5.93 3.73 1.17
C LEU A 30 5.94 2.80 2.41
N ASP A 31 5.76 3.38 3.58
CA ASP A 31 5.69 2.65 4.84
C ASP A 31 4.25 2.27 5.18
N ASP A 32 4.03 1.01 5.54
CA ASP A 32 2.77 0.60 6.14
C ASP A 32 2.79 0.96 7.62
N LEU A 33 1.75 1.65 8.06
CA LEU A 33 1.57 2.04 9.45
C LEU A 33 0.30 1.44 10.01
N ARG A 34 0.36 1.06 11.28
CA ARG A 34 -0.82 0.73 12.07
C ARG A 34 -0.94 1.67 13.25
N GLN A 35 -2.12 2.24 13.46
CA GLN A 35 -2.40 3.10 14.59
C GLN A 35 -2.24 2.30 15.89
N ALA A 36 -1.43 2.81 16.80
CA ALA A 36 -1.26 2.24 18.12
C ALA A 36 -2.50 2.49 18.99
N ASP A 37 -2.53 1.90 20.18
CA ASP A 37 -3.63 2.09 21.12
C ASP A 37 -3.74 3.55 21.60
N ALA A 38 -2.63 4.28 21.62
CA ALA A 38 -2.61 5.71 21.92
C ALA A 38 -2.97 6.53 20.66
N PRO A 39 -3.94 7.47 20.76
CA PRO A 39 -4.28 8.37 19.65
C PRO A 39 -3.04 9.13 19.14
N GLY A 40 -2.94 9.26 17.82
CA GLY A 40 -1.83 9.96 17.16
C GLY A 40 -0.51 9.18 17.08
N GLN A 41 -0.41 8.00 17.70
CA GLN A 41 0.77 7.15 17.57
C GLN A 41 0.58 6.10 16.48
N TRP A 42 1.62 5.93 15.67
CA TRP A 42 1.68 4.94 14.59
C TRP A 42 2.87 4.02 14.81
N LYS A 43 2.67 2.73 14.57
CA LYS A 43 3.73 1.72 14.56
C LYS A 43 4.02 1.35 13.12
N ASN A 44 5.30 1.34 12.75
CA ASN A 44 5.72 0.79 11.47
C ASN A 44 5.40 -0.71 11.42
N HIS A 45 4.93 -1.16 10.26
CA HIS A 45 4.61 -2.55 9.99
C HIS A 45 5.50 -3.11 8.88
N THR A 46 5.62 -2.40 7.76
CA THR A 46 6.41 -2.81 6.58
C THR A 46 7.08 -1.60 5.95
N PHE A 47 8.33 -1.76 5.51
CA PHE A 47 9.07 -0.75 4.74
C PHE A 47 9.15 -1.17 3.27
N VAL A 48 8.64 -0.33 2.35
CA VAL A 48 8.75 -0.55 0.89
C VAL A 48 9.33 0.68 0.23
N THR A 49 10.30 0.47 -0.66
CA THR A 49 10.81 1.52 -1.54
C THR A 49 10.03 1.49 -2.85
N PHE A 50 9.44 2.63 -3.23
CA PHE A 50 8.79 2.78 -4.53
C PHE A 50 9.83 2.96 -5.63
N LYS A 51 10.65 4.01 -5.52
CA LYS A 51 11.66 4.37 -6.53
C LYS A 51 12.70 5.33 -5.99
N ASP A 52 13.90 5.24 -6.56
CA ASP A 52 14.96 6.23 -6.39
C ASP A 52 15.01 7.15 -7.61
N TYR A 53 15.12 8.44 -7.34
CA TYR A 53 15.28 9.51 -8.32
C TYR A 53 16.68 10.08 -8.17
N ALA A 54 17.38 10.28 -9.28
CA ALA A 54 18.63 11.01 -9.24
C ALA A 54 18.37 12.48 -8.85
N ALA A 55 19.44 13.19 -8.46
CA ALA A 55 19.35 14.59 -8.08
C ALA A 55 18.68 15.43 -9.18
N GLY A 56 17.56 16.08 -8.84
CA GLY A 56 16.81 16.95 -9.76
C GLY A 56 15.81 16.24 -10.68
N GLU A 57 15.69 14.91 -10.65
CA GLU A 57 14.72 14.19 -11.50
C GLU A 57 13.29 14.22 -10.95
N LEU A 58 13.13 14.36 -9.62
CA LEU A 58 11.82 14.49 -8.99
C LEU A 58 11.31 15.93 -9.09
N ASP A 59 11.03 16.37 -10.32
CA ASP A 59 10.37 17.63 -10.64
C ASP A 59 8.90 17.36 -11.05
N PRO A 60 7.90 17.78 -10.23
CA PRO A 60 6.48 17.57 -10.52
C PRO A 60 6.02 18.11 -11.89
N ALA A 61 6.69 19.12 -12.46
CA ALA A 61 6.34 19.65 -13.77
C ALA A 61 6.82 18.76 -14.94
N MET A 62 7.79 17.88 -14.68
CA MET A 62 8.48 17.07 -15.68
C MET A 62 8.19 15.57 -15.57
N LEU A 63 7.54 15.13 -14.48
CA LEU A 63 7.21 13.71 -14.29
C LEU A 63 6.22 13.23 -15.36
N PRO A 64 6.51 12.10 -16.03
CA PRO A 64 5.57 11.48 -16.97
C PRO A 64 4.25 11.12 -16.28
N LYS A 65 3.15 11.15 -17.03
CA LYS A 65 1.83 10.78 -16.49
C LYS A 65 1.81 9.34 -15.99
N GLU A 66 2.49 8.45 -16.70
CA GLU A 66 2.59 7.03 -16.39
C GLU A 66 3.27 6.80 -15.04
N GLU A 67 4.24 7.65 -14.68
CA GLU A 67 4.92 7.61 -13.39
C GLU A 67 3.98 7.99 -12.25
N LEU A 68 3.17 9.04 -12.44
CA LEU A 68 2.16 9.47 -11.47
C LEU A 68 1.05 8.42 -11.29
N GLU A 69 0.63 7.81 -12.39
CA GLU A 69 -0.34 6.70 -12.38
C GLU A 69 0.23 5.48 -11.64
N ALA A 70 1.49 5.13 -11.90
CA ALA A 70 2.17 4.03 -11.20
C ALA A 70 2.29 4.29 -9.70
N PHE A 71 2.63 5.52 -9.30
CA PHE A 71 2.69 5.91 -7.89
C PHE A 71 1.32 5.76 -7.21
N GLY A 72 0.26 6.32 -7.82
CA GLY A 72 -1.11 6.19 -7.31
C GLY A 72 -1.59 4.74 -7.22
N HIS A 73 -1.26 3.93 -8.23
CA HIS A 73 -1.56 2.49 -8.24
C HIS A 73 -0.88 1.78 -7.07
N TYR A 74 0.41 2.03 -6.84
CA TYR A 74 1.16 1.43 -5.73
C TYR A 74 0.55 1.78 -4.37
N VAL A 75 0.23 3.06 -4.14
CA VAL A 75 -0.41 3.50 -2.88
C VAL A 75 -1.75 2.77 -2.66
N LEU A 76 -2.58 2.66 -3.71
CA LEU A 76 -3.88 2.00 -3.61
C LEU A 76 -3.74 0.50 -3.35
N VAL A 77 -2.85 -0.20 -4.06
CA VAL A 77 -2.60 -1.63 -3.86
C VAL A 77 -2.11 -1.89 -2.43
N ARG A 78 -1.20 -1.06 -1.92
CA ARG A 78 -0.70 -1.19 -0.54
C ARG A 78 -1.79 -0.96 0.49
N LEU A 79 -2.61 0.08 0.32
CA LEU A 79 -3.77 0.33 1.20
C LEU A 79 -4.74 -0.86 1.20
N LEU A 80 -5.02 -1.45 0.04
CA LEU A 80 -5.88 -2.63 -0.05
C LEU A 80 -5.23 -3.85 0.62
N ALA A 81 -3.93 -4.06 0.41
CA ALA A 81 -3.17 -5.18 0.98
C ALA A 81 -3.17 -5.14 2.51
N ILE A 82 -2.78 -4.01 3.11
CA ILE A 82 -2.69 -3.88 4.57
C ILE A 82 -4.06 -3.95 5.27
N ASN A 83 -5.12 -3.65 4.53
CA ASN A 83 -6.49 -3.77 5.01
C ASN A 83 -7.12 -5.14 4.73
N GLY A 84 -6.37 -6.11 4.17
CA GLY A 84 -6.87 -7.45 3.85
C GLY A 84 -7.96 -7.44 2.78
N CYS A 85 -7.96 -6.45 1.89
CA CYS A 85 -8.95 -6.28 0.83
C CYS A 85 -8.50 -6.89 -0.51
N LEU A 86 -7.26 -7.36 -0.61
CA LEU A 86 -6.80 -8.15 -1.75
C LEU A 86 -7.24 -9.60 -1.53
N ARG A 87 -7.81 -10.20 -2.57
CA ARG A 87 -8.11 -11.64 -2.57
C ARG A 87 -6.82 -12.38 -2.87
N ASP A 88 -6.57 -13.47 -2.14
CA ASP A 88 -5.58 -14.45 -2.60
C ASP A 88 -6.13 -15.03 -3.90
N THR A 89 -5.47 -14.74 -5.01
CA THR A 89 -5.81 -15.33 -6.32
C THR A 89 -5.43 -16.81 -6.43
N ASP A 90 -5.03 -17.44 -5.33
CA ASP A 90 -4.66 -18.86 -5.24
C ASP A 90 -5.82 -19.80 -4.84
N GLU A 91 -7.07 -19.33 -4.80
CA GLU A 91 -8.21 -20.24 -4.90
C GLU A 91 -8.51 -20.56 -6.37
N GLY A 92 -7.62 -21.34 -6.98
CA GLY A 92 -8.05 -22.24 -8.05
C GLY A 92 -9.16 -23.15 -7.48
N PRO A 93 -10.18 -23.53 -8.26
CA PRO A 93 -11.18 -24.44 -7.75
C PRO A 93 -10.47 -25.74 -7.34
N ASP A 94 -10.46 -26.04 -6.03
CA ASP A 94 -10.26 -27.38 -5.53
C ASP A 94 -11.40 -28.21 -6.13
N SER A 95 -11.17 -28.70 -7.35
CA SER A 95 -11.97 -29.76 -7.90
C SER A 95 -11.60 -31.01 -7.13
N ASP A 96 -12.20 -31.17 -5.95
CA ASP A 96 -12.44 -32.46 -5.35
C ASP A 96 -13.32 -33.23 -6.34
N VAL A 97 -12.69 -33.82 -7.35
CA VAL A 97 -13.32 -34.83 -8.19
C VAL A 97 -13.44 -36.06 -7.30
N PRO A 98 -14.65 -36.51 -6.95
CA PRO A 98 -14.80 -37.80 -6.32
C PRO A 98 -14.40 -38.82 -7.38
N LEU A 99 -13.33 -39.58 -7.13
CA LEU A 99 -13.06 -40.83 -7.84
C LEU A 99 -14.24 -41.76 -7.56
N THR A 100 -15.26 -41.74 -8.43
CA THR A 100 -16.23 -42.82 -8.49
C THR A 100 -15.57 -43.99 -9.21
N ASP A 101 -15.11 -44.95 -8.42
CA ASP A 101 -15.03 -46.34 -8.85
C ASP A 101 -16.47 -46.85 -9.06
N GLN A 102 -16.86 -47.07 -10.33
CA GLN A 102 -17.60 -48.25 -10.83
C GLN A 102 -17.96 -48.12 -12.31
#